data_AF-G5CZH2-F1
#
_entry.id   AF-G5CZH2-F1
#
_cell.length_a   1.000
_cell.length_b   1.000
_cell.length_c   1.000
_cell.angle_alpha   90.00
_cell.angle_beta   90.00
_cell.angle_gamma   90.00
#
_symmetry.space_group_name_H-M   'P 1'
#
loop_
_entity.id
_entity.type
_entity.pdbx_description
1 polymer ?
#
loop_
_entity_poly.entity_id
_entity_poly.type
_entity_poly.pdbx_seq_one_letter_code
_entity_poly.pdbx_strand_id
1 'polypeptide(L)'
;MQLANYYRSLLQRLPALSVDADKVRALHSAAAFRERLLTLIATAQTRICLVALYLQDDDAGREILTALHQAKQANPTLDVRLYVDFHRAQRGLIGHAGQGGNHLMYQEF
;
A
#
# COMPACT_ATOMS: atom_id res chain seq x y z
N MET A 1 -29.59 -21.90 -16.95
CA MET A 1 -30.04 -20.49 -17.07
C MET A 1 -30.49 -19.89 -15.73
N GLN A 2 -31.28 -20.61 -14.93
CA GLN A 2 -31.82 -20.12 -13.64
C GLN A 2 -30.74 -19.74 -12.61
N LEU A 3 -29.65 -20.51 -12.52
CA LEU A 3 -28.54 -20.24 -11.60
C LEU A 3 -27.75 -18.96 -11.95
N ALA A 4 -27.57 -18.66 -13.24
CA ALA A 4 -26.90 -17.43 -13.68
C ALA A 4 -27.72 -16.17 -13.34
N ASN A 5 -29.04 -16.26 -13.47
CA ASN A 5 -29.96 -15.18 -13.08
C ASN A 5 -29.95 -14.96 -11.56
N TYR A 6 -29.86 -16.04 -10.78
CA TYR A 6 -29.70 -15.97 -9.33
C TYR A 6 -28.44 -15.17 -8.94
N TYR A 7 -27.26 -15.52 -9.46
CA TYR A 7 -26.03 -14.79 -9.15
C TYR A 7 -26.04 -13.34 -9.65
N ARG A 8 -26.64 -13.06 -10.80
CA ARG A 8 -26.82 -11.67 -11.27
C ARG A 8 -27.67 -10.84 -10.31
N SER A 9 -28.73 -11.42 -9.76
CA SER A 9 -29.58 -10.73 -8.77
C SER A 9 -28.83 -10.44 -7.46
N LEU A 10 -27.89 -11.30 -7.05
CA LEU A 10 -27.05 -11.06 -5.89
C LEU A 10 -26.07 -9.91 -6.14
N LEU A 11 -25.44 -9.86 -7.31
CA LEU A 11 -24.52 -8.77 -7.68
C LEU A 11 -25.23 -7.41 -7.74
N GLN A 12 -26.45 -7.36 -8.27
CA GLN A 12 -27.25 -6.13 -8.35
C GLN A 12 -27.68 -5.58 -6.98
N ARG A 13 -27.68 -6.41 -5.93
CA ARG A 13 -28.02 -6.01 -4.56
C ARG A 13 -26.81 -5.46 -3.79
N LEU A 14 -25.60 -5.60 -4.32
CA LEU A 14 -24.42 -5.03 -3.68
C LEU A 14 -24.52 -3.50 -3.70
N PRO A 15 -24.20 -2.82 -2.58
CA PRO A 15 -24.11 -1.37 -2.58
C PRO A 15 -23.03 -0.93 -3.57
N ALA A 16 -23.34 0.07 -4.38
CA ALA A 16 -22.46 0.58 -5.41
C ALA A 16 -22.17 2.07 -5.21
N LEU A 17 -20.96 2.47 -5.58
CA LEU A 17 -20.54 3.86 -5.68
C LEU A 17 -20.33 4.18 -7.16
N SER A 18 -20.98 5.24 -7.65
CA SER A 18 -20.74 5.71 -9.02
C SER A 18 -19.33 6.31 -9.12
N VAL A 19 -18.57 5.90 -10.14
CA VAL A 19 -17.21 6.38 -10.39
C VAL A 19 -17.13 6.89 -11.82
N ASP A 20 -16.57 8.09 -11.99
CA ASP A 20 -16.25 8.66 -13.30
C ASP A 20 -15.09 7.87 -13.93
N ALA A 21 -15.30 7.36 -15.14
CA ALA A 21 -14.32 6.55 -15.85
C ALA A 21 -13.01 7.32 -16.09
N ASP A 22 -13.07 8.63 -16.30
CA ASP A 22 -11.89 9.48 -16.53
C ASP A 22 -11.03 9.65 -15.25
N LYS A 23 -11.59 9.29 -14.09
CA LYS A 23 -10.89 9.27 -12.80
C LYS A 23 -10.28 7.91 -12.47
N VAL A 24 -10.48 6.90 -13.32
CA VAL A 24 -9.90 5.57 -13.17
C VAL A 24 -8.70 5.43 -14.11
N ARG A 25 -7.56 5.01 -13.55
CA ARG A 25 -6.35 4.78 -14.33
C ARG A 25 -5.77 3.41 -13.99
N ALA A 26 -5.54 2.60 -15.01
CA ALA A 26 -4.77 1.38 -14.90
C ALA A 26 -3.28 1.69 -15.08
N LEU A 27 -2.44 1.23 -14.14
CA LEU A 27 -0.99 1.31 -14.25
C LEU A 27 -0.48 -0.03 -14.75
N HIS A 28 0.33 -0.01 -15.82
CA HIS A 28 0.73 -1.22 -16.55
C HIS A 28 2.16 -1.69 -16.27
N SER A 29 2.87 -1.04 -15.33
CA SER A 29 4.22 -1.42 -14.94
C SER A 29 4.51 -1.12 -13.47
N ALA A 30 5.47 -1.86 -12.90
CA ALA A 30 5.95 -1.63 -11.55
C ALA A 30 6.59 -0.23 -11.40
N ALA A 31 7.28 0.26 -12.44
CA ALA A 31 7.87 1.60 -12.45
C ALA A 31 6.79 2.69 -12.37
N ALA A 32 5.72 2.58 -13.18
CA ALA A 32 4.61 3.53 -13.15
C ALA A 32 3.87 3.50 -11.79
N PHE A 33 3.73 2.31 -11.20
CA PHE A 33 3.17 2.16 -9.85
C PHE A 33 4.03 2.87 -8.80
N ARG A 34 5.34 2.62 -8.80
CA ARG A 34 6.30 3.27 -7.89
C ARG A 34 6.25 4.79 -7.99
N GLU A 35 6.35 5.34 -9.20
CA GLU A 35 6.30 6.79 -9.43
C GLU A 35 4.99 7.40 -8.94
N ARG A 36 3.86 6.73 -9.22
CA ARG A 36 2.55 7.20 -8.76
C ARG A 36 2.44 7.18 -7.24
N LEU A 37 2.90 6.11 -6.59
CA LEU A 37 2.87 5.97 -5.14
C LEU A 37 3.70 7.08 -4.47
N LEU A 38 4.94 7.31 -4.92
CA LEU A 38 5.80 8.36 -4.39
C LEU A 38 5.20 9.76 -4.59
N THR A 39 4.61 10.02 -5.76
CA THR A 39 3.92 11.28 -6.04
C THR A 39 2.75 11.50 -5.07
N LEU A 40 1.95 10.46 -4.81
CA LEU A 40 0.82 10.54 -3.89
C LEU A 40 1.27 10.76 -2.43
N ILE A 41 2.38 10.14 -2.01
CA ILE A 41 2.96 10.37 -0.68
C ILE A 41 3.43 11.83 -0.55
N ALA A 42 4.21 12.31 -1.52
CA ALA A 42 4.79 13.66 -1.47
C ALA A 42 3.74 14.79 -1.50
N THR A 43 2.58 14.54 -2.11
CA THR A 43 1.52 15.55 -2.29
C THR A 43 0.39 15.44 -1.28
N ALA A 44 0.42 14.46 -0.38
CA ALA A 44 -0.64 14.25 0.60
C ALA A 44 -0.71 15.39 1.63
N GLN A 45 -1.91 15.94 1.84
CA GLN A 45 -2.12 17.07 2.76
C GLN A 45 -2.79 16.68 4.08
N THR A 46 -3.67 15.68 4.06
CA THR A 46 -4.50 15.34 5.23
C THR A 46 -4.13 13.99 5.83
N ARG A 47 -4.03 12.94 5.00
CA ARG A 47 -3.76 11.58 5.49
C ARG A 47 -3.07 10.70 4.45
N ILE A 48 -2.29 9.75 4.93
CA ILE A 48 -1.79 8.59 4.20
C ILE A 48 -2.18 7.34 5.00
N CYS A 49 -2.94 6.44 4.38
CA CYS A 49 -3.22 5.10 4.93
C CYS A 49 -2.67 4.08 3.94
N LEU A 50 -1.57 3.42 4.32
CA LEU A 50 -0.92 2.40 3.51
C LEU A 50 -1.07 1.05 4.19
N VAL A 51 -1.76 0.12 3.52
CA VAL A 51 -1.94 -1.25 3.97
C VAL A 51 -1.22 -2.16 2.99
N ALA A 52 -0.20 -2.87 3.46
CA ALA A 52 0.61 -3.76 2.64
C ALA A 52 0.92 -5.04 3.41
N LEU A 53 1.28 -6.12 2.71
CA LEU A 53 1.71 -7.34 3.38
C LEU A 53 3.01 -7.10 4.18
N TYR A 54 3.96 -6.39 3.58
CA TYR A 54 5.21 -5.92 4.21
C TYR A 54 5.87 -4.84 3.35
N LEU A 55 6.80 -4.08 3.94
CA LEU A 55 7.85 -3.36 3.21
C LEU A 55 9.14 -4.13 3.41
N GLN A 56 9.80 -4.51 2.32
CA GLN A 56 11.03 -5.30 2.42
C GLN A 56 12.17 -4.41 2.92
N ASP A 57 13.08 -4.99 3.70
CA ASP A 57 14.37 -4.34 3.95
C ASP A 57 15.25 -4.40 2.70
N ASP A 58 14.94 -3.54 1.75
CA ASP A 58 15.66 -3.30 0.50
C ASP A 58 15.51 -1.83 0.07
N ASP A 59 16.13 -1.45 -1.04
CA ASP A 59 16.09 -0.08 -1.55
C ASP A 59 14.67 0.43 -1.78
N ALA A 60 13.75 -0.43 -2.24
CA ALA A 60 12.38 -0.03 -2.53
C ALA A 60 11.57 0.19 -1.25
N GLY A 61 11.68 -0.70 -0.26
CA GLY A 61 10.99 -0.52 1.02
C GLY A 61 11.52 0.69 1.80
N ARG A 62 12.84 0.89 1.80
CA ARG A 62 13.51 2.06 2.42
C ARG A 62 13.13 3.36 1.74
N GLU A 63 12.97 3.36 0.43
CA GLU A 63 12.50 4.53 -0.32
C GLU A 63 11.08 4.94 0.10
N ILE A 64 10.16 3.97 0.22
CA ILE A 64 8.78 4.26 0.67
C ILE A 64 8.77 4.79 2.11
N LEU A 65 9.51 4.18 3.03
CA LEU A 65 9.61 4.67 4.41
C LEU A 65 10.18 6.10 4.46
N THR A 66 11.27 6.34 3.73
CA THR A 66 11.89 7.67 3.62
C THR A 66 10.89 8.70 3.12
N ALA A 67 10.14 8.41 2.06
CA ALA A 67 9.13 9.31 1.52
C ALA A 67 8.01 9.61 2.52
N LEU A 68 7.55 8.61 3.28
CA LEU A 68 6.53 8.79 4.32
C LEU A 68 7.04 9.71 5.44
N HIS A 69 8.28 9.51 5.90
CA HIS A 69 8.90 10.37 6.92
C HIS A 69 9.07 11.80 6.40
N GLN A 70 9.57 11.98 5.18
CA GLN A 70 9.74 13.30 4.55
C GLN A 70 8.40 14.04 4.43
N ALA A 71 7.33 13.35 4.01
CA ALA A 71 6.00 13.95 3.94
C ALA A 71 5.49 14.40 5.32
N LYS A 72 5.71 13.59 6.36
CA LYS A 72 5.34 13.93 7.74
C LYS A 72 6.18 15.07 8.33
N GLN A 73 7.46 15.15 7.98
CA GLN A 73 8.33 16.26 8.37
C GLN A 73 7.92 17.57 7.68
N ALA A 74 7.61 17.52 6.38
CA ALA A 74 7.13 18.69 5.63
C ALA A 74 5.75 19.17 6.10
N ASN A 75 4.90 18.25 6.55
CA ASN A 75 3.59 18.56 7.11
C ASN A 75 3.37 17.79 8.43
N PRO A 76 3.72 18.39 9.58
CA PRO A 76 3.55 17.75 10.89
C PRO A 76 2.10 17.36 11.22
N THR A 77 1.11 17.98 10.58
CA THR A 77 -0.32 17.68 10.79
C THR A 77 -0.83 16.49 9.96
N LEU A 78 -0.06 16.00 8.98
CA LEU A 78 -0.41 14.86 8.14
C LEU A 78 -0.59 13.58 8.97
N ASP A 79 -1.74 12.92 8.92
CA ASP A 79 -1.94 11.62 9.60
C ASP A 79 -1.37 10.48 8.74
N VAL A 80 -0.28 9.85 9.18
CA VAL A 80 0.37 8.75 8.45
C VAL A 80 0.18 7.45 9.21
N ARG A 81 -0.49 6.48 8.58
CA ARG A 81 -0.71 5.15 9.13
C ARG A 81 -0.24 4.08 8.15
N LEU A 82 0.76 3.32 8.57
CA LEU A 82 1.29 2.17 7.85
C LEU A 82 0.92 0.89 8.59
N TYR A 83 0.15 0.03 7.94
CA TYR A 83 -0.25 -1.28 8.47
C TYR A 83 0.43 -2.38 7.65
N VAL A 84 1.15 -3.25 8.36
CA VAL A 84 1.85 -4.41 7.80
C VAL A 84 1.49 -5.67 8.59
N ASP A 85 1.67 -6.83 7.97
CA ASP A 85 1.46 -8.10 8.66
C ASP A 85 2.56 -8.35 9.70
N PHE A 86 2.15 -8.56 10.95
CA PHE A 86 3.05 -8.72 12.09
C PHE A 86 3.99 -9.92 11.92
N HIS A 87 3.46 -11.08 11.54
CA HIS A 87 4.25 -12.30 11.37
C HIS A 87 5.22 -12.18 10.21
N ARG A 88 4.79 -11.56 9.10
CA ARG A 88 5.61 -11.36 7.92
C ARG A 88 6.74 -10.36 8.18
N ALA A 89 6.50 -9.35 9.02
CA ALA A 89 7.51 -8.37 9.42
C ALA A 89 8.62 -8.99 10.29
N GLN A 90 8.31 -10.02 11.07
CA GLN A 90 9.27 -10.61 12.02
C GLN A 90 10.21 -11.66 11.44
N ARG A 91 9.87 -12.27 10.30
CA ARG A 91 10.67 -13.34 9.70
C ARG A 91 11.47 -12.87 8.49
N GLY A 92 12.67 -13.44 8.34
CA GLY A 92 13.46 -13.34 7.12
C GLY A 92 12.80 -14.06 5.94
N LEU A 93 13.39 -13.91 4.75
CA LEU A 93 12.94 -14.63 3.55
C LEU A 93 13.15 -16.15 3.74
N ILE A 94 12.15 -16.94 3.35
CA ILE A 94 12.27 -18.40 3.40
C ILE A 94 13.39 -18.83 2.44
N GLY A 95 14.37 -19.58 2.95
CA GLY A 95 15.53 -20.02 2.17
C GLY A 95 16.70 -19.04 2.13
N HIS A 96 16.67 -17.94 2.88
CA HIS A 96 17.84 -17.08 3.12
C HIS A 96 18.25 -17.17 4.59
N ALA A 97 19.41 -17.77 4.85
CA ALA A 97 19.98 -17.83 6.19
C ALA A 97 20.49 -16.45 6.62
N GLY A 98 20.18 -16.04 7.85
CA GLY A 98 20.85 -14.91 8.51
C GLY A 98 20.26 -13.52 8.30
N GLN A 99 19.14 -13.36 7.59
CA GLN A 99 18.45 -12.07 7.54
C GLN A 99 17.40 -11.98 8.67
N GLY A 100 17.51 -10.92 9.49
CA GLY A 100 16.44 -10.54 10.42
C GLY A 100 15.14 -10.21 9.68
N GLY A 101 14.02 -10.10 10.40
CA GLY A 101 12.77 -9.64 9.80
C GLY A 101 12.79 -8.15 9.50
N ASN A 102 11.97 -7.70 8.54
CA ASN A 102 11.78 -6.29 8.18
C ASN A 102 11.43 -5.38 9.36
N HIS A 103 10.89 -5.92 10.46
CA HIS A 103 10.61 -5.18 11.70
C HIS A 103 11.82 -4.47 12.32
N LEU A 104 13.04 -4.99 12.12
CA LEU A 104 14.25 -4.32 12.61
C LEU A 104 14.44 -2.99 11.88
N MET A 105 14.35 -3.00 10.55
CA MET A 105 14.36 -1.78 9.75
C MET A 105 13.23 -0.82 10.20
N TYR A 106 12.01 -1.32 10.43
CA TYR A 106 10.90 -0.45 10.84
C TYR A 106 11.14 0.25 12.19
N GLN A 107 11.94 -0.33 13.08
CA GLN A 107 12.26 0.24 14.39
C GLN A 107 13.38 1.28 14.34
N GLU A 108 14.24 1.22 13.32
CA GLU A 108 15.37 2.14 13.12
C GLU A 108 14.98 3.44 12.43
N PHE A 109 13.92 3.42 11.61
CA PHE A 109 13.39 4.58 10.87
C PHE A 109 12.62 5.56 11.77
#